data_AF-A0A3C1KQF1-F1
#
_entry.id   AF-A0A3C1KQF1-F1
#
_cell.length_a   1.000
_cell.length_b   1.000
_cell.length_c   1.000
_cell.angle_alpha   90.00
_cell.angle_beta   90.00
_cell.angle_gamma   90.00
#
_symmetry.space_group_name_H-M   'P 1'
#
loop_
_entity.id
_entity.type
_entity.pdbx_description
1 polymer ?
#
loop_
_entity_poly.entity_id
_entity_poly.type
_entity_poly.pdbx_seq_one_letter_code
_entity_poly.pdbx_strand_id
1 'polypeptide(L)'
;AHRGEWQKSATNAYEIRGKRLGIVGYGNIGMQLGVIAEGLGMQVQFCDVVSKLPLGNARQLPSLDQLLAQSDVVSLHVPETRGTRNMIGAAQLAQMPRGSILLNASRGTVVDIDALAASLESGHLGGTAIDVFPVEPRSNDEEFVSPLRAFDNAILTPHIGGSTVEAQANIGVEVAEKLSRYSDTGATTSSVNFPEVSLPEHEGSHRLLHIHHNVPGVMSAINRVFSEYDINVSAQFLQTNEAVGYVVIDVDAEYSDVALAKLASIDGTIRSRVLF
;
A
#
# COMPACT_ATOMS: atom_id res chain seq x y z
N ALA A 1 0.26 8.22 36.84
CA ALA A 1 -0.63 9.37 37.11
C ALA A 1 -2.11 8.98 37.15
N HIS A 2 -2.71 8.42 36.08
CA HIS A 2 -4.14 8.03 36.09
C HIS A 2 -4.52 7.02 37.19
N ARG A 3 -3.57 6.16 37.61
CA ARG A 3 -3.71 5.24 38.77
C ARG A 3 -3.36 5.87 40.14
N GLY A 4 -3.11 7.18 40.21
CA GLY A 4 -2.69 7.88 41.43
C GLY A 4 -1.18 7.87 41.73
N GLU A 5 -0.38 7.14 40.96
CA GLU A 5 1.08 7.09 41.13
C GLU A 5 1.81 8.29 40.49
N TRP A 6 2.83 8.83 41.17
CA TRP A 6 3.66 9.95 40.71
C TRP A 6 5.13 9.53 40.54
N GLN A 7 5.53 9.23 39.30
CA GLN A 7 6.87 8.73 38.97
C GLN A 7 7.74 9.84 38.35
N LYS A 8 8.25 10.76 39.19
CA LYS A 8 9.15 11.84 38.75
C LYS A 8 10.60 11.36 38.69
N SER A 9 11.06 10.96 37.50
CA SER A 9 12.43 10.53 37.26
C SER A 9 12.93 10.92 35.86
N ALA A 10 14.25 11.04 35.71
CA ALA A 10 14.91 11.17 34.40
C ALA A 10 15.50 9.83 33.90
N THR A 11 15.43 8.76 34.70
CA THR A 11 15.90 7.43 34.32
C THR A 11 15.16 6.93 33.09
N ASN A 12 15.90 6.48 32.07
CA ASN A 12 15.37 6.01 30.78
C ASN A 12 14.49 7.04 30.04
N ALA A 13 14.69 8.33 30.28
CA ALA A 13 14.05 9.43 29.55
C ALA A 13 15.06 10.12 28.64
N TYR A 14 14.74 10.24 27.35
CA TYR A 14 15.67 10.74 26.33
C TYR A 14 15.02 11.77 25.41
N GLU A 15 15.79 12.77 24.98
CA GLU A 15 15.44 13.56 23.80
C GLU A 15 15.59 12.72 22.52
N ILE A 16 14.66 12.88 21.58
CA ILE A 16 14.74 12.27 20.24
C ILE A 16 15.82 12.93 19.36
N ARG A 17 16.17 14.18 19.63
CA ARG A 17 17.21 14.89 18.90
C ARG A 17 18.54 14.14 19.01
N GLY A 18 19.19 13.94 17.86
CA GLY A 18 20.42 13.18 17.72
C GLY A 18 20.26 11.66 17.77
N LYS A 19 19.06 11.13 18.01
CA LYS A 19 18.78 9.68 17.95
C LYS A 19 18.61 9.21 16.51
N ARG A 20 18.86 7.93 16.30
CA ARG A 20 18.79 7.27 14.99
C ARG A 20 17.40 6.64 14.81
N LEU A 21 16.68 7.09 13.79
CA LEU A 21 15.45 6.48 13.33
C LEU A 21 15.76 5.52 12.18
N GLY A 22 15.47 4.24 12.38
CA GLY A 22 15.50 3.22 11.34
C GLY A 22 14.12 3.02 10.72
N ILE A 23 14.02 3.23 9.41
CA ILE A 23 12.78 3.07 8.65
C ILE A 23 12.87 1.79 7.80
N VAL A 24 11.99 0.82 8.05
CA VAL A 24 11.89 -0.40 7.23
C VAL A 24 10.77 -0.18 6.20
N GLY A 25 11.13 -0.07 4.93
CA GLY A 25 10.23 0.35 3.85
C GLY A 25 10.24 1.87 3.65
N TYR A 26 10.90 2.31 2.58
CA TYR A 26 11.08 3.73 2.25
C TYR A 26 10.21 4.13 1.05
N GLY A 27 8.91 3.81 1.17
CA GLY A 27 7.85 4.25 0.27
C GLY A 27 7.22 5.57 0.72
N ASN A 28 5.99 5.87 0.26
CA ASN A 28 5.33 7.16 0.51
C ASN A 28 5.32 7.57 1.99
N ILE A 29 4.93 6.65 2.88
CA ILE A 29 4.84 6.93 4.33
C ILE A 29 6.25 7.02 4.97
N GLY A 30 7.13 6.06 4.66
CA GLY A 30 8.50 6.04 5.22
C GLY A 30 9.31 7.28 4.83
N MET A 31 9.18 7.75 3.58
CA MET A 31 9.78 9.00 3.12
C MET A 31 9.27 10.21 3.91
N GLN A 32 7.95 10.34 4.06
CA GLN A 32 7.36 11.48 4.77
C GLN A 32 7.71 11.47 6.27
N LEU A 33 7.73 10.28 6.89
CA LEU A 33 8.21 10.13 8.27
C LEU A 33 9.67 10.59 8.39
N GLY A 34 10.52 10.21 7.43
CA GLY A 34 11.92 10.65 7.38
C GLY A 34 12.05 12.18 7.40
N VAL A 35 11.30 12.88 6.53
CA VAL A 35 11.31 14.35 6.48
C VAL A 35 10.92 14.98 7.82
N ILE A 36 9.86 14.49 8.45
CA ILE A 36 9.40 14.99 9.75
C ILE A 36 10.46 14.73 10.84
N ALA A 37 11.03 13.52 10.86
CA ALA A 37 12.03 13.13 11.85
C ALA A 37 13.33 13.94 11.74
N GLU A 38 13.81 14.22 10.53
CA GLU A 38 14.95 15.11 10.31
C GLU A 38 14.65 16.54 10.77
N GLY A 39 13.43 17.04 10.54
CA GLY A 39 12.98 18.34 11.04
C GLY A 39 12.98 18.44 12.58
N LEU A 40 12.83 17.31 13.27
CA LEU A 40 12.97 17.19 14.73
C LEU A 40 14.40 16.89 15.20
N GLY A 41 15.36 16.84 14.27
CA GLY A 41 16.78 16.62 14.55
C GLY A 41 17.17 15.17 14.79
N MET A 42 16.37 14.20 14.35
CA MET A 42 16.78 12.79 14.32
C MET A 42 17.73 12.52 13.13
N GLN A 43 18.52 11.45 13.24
CA GLN A 43 19.32 10.91 12.15
C GLN A 43 18.52 9.80 11.46
N VAL A 44 18.15 9.99 10.19
CA VAL A 44 17.30 9.04 9.48
C VAL A 44 18.13 8.07 8.64
N GLN A 45 17.84 6.79 8.82
CA GLN A 45 18.39 5.70 8.03
C GLN A 45 17.25 4.76 7.64
N PHE A 46 17.36 4.08 6.52
CA PHE A 46 16.31 3.20 6.04
C PHE A 46 16.83 1.96 5.35
N CYS A 47 16.02 0.91 5.32
CA CYS A 47 16.24 -0.28 4.52
C CYS A 47 15.01 -0.52 3.65
N ASP A 48 15.23 -0.82 2.38
CA ASP A 48 14.20 -1.14 1.40
C ASP A 48 14.74 -2.23 0.47
N VAL A 49 13.86 -3.09 -0.06
CA VAL A 49 14.22 -4.18 -0.98
C VAL A 49 14.64 -3.65 -2.36
N VAL A 50 14.28 -2.41 -2.67
CA VAL A 50 14.76 -1.69 -3.86
C VAL A 50 15.63 -0.50 -3.46
N SER A 51 16.57 -0.14 -4.33
CA SER A 51 17.30 1.12 -4.19
C SER A 51 16.33 2.30 -4.28
N LYS A 52 16.41 3.22 -3.33
CA LYS A 52 15.58 4.45 -3.30
C LYS A 52 16.51 5.66 -3.33
N LEU A 53 16.04 6.73 -3.98
CA LEU A 53 16.70 8.03 -3.85
C LEU A 53 16.35 8.60 -2.47
N PRO A 54 17.33 8.86 -1.59
CA PRO A 54 17.06 9.45 -0.29
C PRO A 54 16.57 10.90 -0.42
N LEU A 55 15.76 11.33 0.55
CA LEU A 55 15.37 12.73 0.74
C LEU A 55 16.16 13.30 1.91
N GLY A 56 16.58 14.55 1.81
CA GLY A 56 17.34 15.21 2.88
C GLY A 56 18.67 14.52 3.16
N ASN A 57 18.92 14.21 4.44
CA ASN A 57 20.14 13.52 4.89
C ASN A 57 19.94 12.02 5.13
N ALA A 58 18.78 11.47 4.73
CA ALA A 58 18.44 10.08 4.94
C ALA A 58 19.45 9.16 4.24
N ARG A 59 19.81 8.04 4.90
CA ARG A 59 20.77 7.08 4.35
C ARG A 59 20.18 5.70 4.18
N GLN A 60 20.29 5.15 2.97
CA GLN A 60 19.96 3.75 2.75
C GLN A 60 21.05 2.86 3.35
N LEU A 61 20.66 1.90 4.17
CA LEU A 61 21.51 0.80 4.61
C LEU A 61 21.29 -0.44 3.74
N PRO A 62 22.33 -1.25 3.53
CA PRO A 62 22.29 -2.39 2.61
C PRO A 62 21.52 -3.60 3.16
N SER A 63 21.24 -3.65 4.48
CA SER A 63 20.49 -4.75 5.07
C SER A 63 19.66 -4.33 6.27
N LEU A 64 18.62 -5.12 6.53
CA LEU A 64 17.76 -4.97 7.70
C LEU A 64 18.57 -5.13 9.00
N ASP A 65 19.46 -6.12 9.07
CA ASP A 65 20.28 -6.38 10.26
C ASP A 65 21.14 -5.16 10.64
N GLN A 66 21.75 -4.49 9.65
CA GLN A 66 22.52 -3.26 9.91
C GLN A 66 21.64 -2.12 10.41
N LEU A 67 20.42 -2.01 9.89
CA LEU A 67 19.45 -1.01 10.34
C LEU A 67 19.02 -1.27 11.79
N LEU A 68 18.64 -2.50 12.11
CA LEU A 68 18.17 -2.88 13.44
C LEU A 68 19.25 -2.63 14.49
N ALA A 69 20.49 -3.09 14.26
CA ALA A 69 21.61 -2.91 15.18
C ALA A 69 22.00 -1.45 15.43
N GLN A 70 21.56 -0.53 14.55
CA GLN A 70 21.92 0.88 14.58
C GLN A 70 20.73 1.80 14.88
N SER A 71 19.57 1.30 15.27
CA SER A 71 18.39 2.16 15.43
C SER A 71 17.99 2.31 16.89
N ASP A 72 17.85 3.54 17.34
CA ASP A 72 17.28 3.82 18.66
C ASP A 72 15.75 3.67 18.62
N VAL A 73 15.17 3.99 17.45
CA VAL A 73 13.76 3.76 17.13
C VAL A 73 13.67 3.09 15.76
N VAL A 74 12.90 2.02 15.64
CA VAL A 74 12.59 1.36 14.36
C VAL A 74 11.12 1.55 14.03
N SER A 75 10.81 1.99 12.82
CA SER A 75 9.43 2.14 12.32
C SER A 75 9.21 1.34 11.05
N LEU A 76 8.13 0.55 11.02
CA LEU A 76 7.79 -0.36 9.92
C LEU A 76 6.75 0.27 8.98
N HIS A 77 7.05 0.28 7.68
CA HIS A 77 6.22 0.83 6.61
C HIS A 77 6.27 -0.05 5.35
N VAL A 78 6.01 -1.34 5.53
CA VAL A 78 6.09 -2.36 4.46
C VAL A 78 4.69 -2.86 4.05
N PRO A 79 4.51 -3.34 2.80
CA PRO A 79 3.28 -3.98 2.39
C PRO A 79 3.11 -5.36 3.04
N GLU A 80 1.90 -5.92 2.96
CA GLU A 80 1.66 -7.30 3.36
C GLU A 80 2.00 -8.24 2.21
N THR A 81 3.05 -9.04 2.41
CA THR A 81 3.55 -9.99 1.42
C THR A 81 4.08 -11.22 2.13
N ARG A 82 4.35 -12.28 1.37
CA ARG A 82 5.03 -13.46 1.92
C ARG A 82 6.41 -13.12 2.52
N GLY A 83 7.11 -12.14 1.96
CA GLY A 83 8.45 -11.73 2.42
C GLY A 83 8.44 -10.85 3.68
N THR A 84 7.33 -10.18 3.98
CA THR A 84 7.22 -9.28 5.13
C THR A 84 6.50 -9.91 6.32
N ARG A 85 5.86 -11.07 6.12
CA ARG A 85 5.18 -11.81 7.19
C ARG A 85 6.16 -12.29 8.25
N ASN A 86 5.94 -11.87 9.50
CA ASN A 86 6.78 -12.12 10.68
C ASN A 86 8.27 -11.82 10.42
N MET A 87 8.57 -10.83 9.58
CA MET A 87 9.96 -10.46 9.30
C MET A 87 10.66 -9.88 10.54
N ILE A 88 9.89 -9.35 11.51
CA ILE A 88 10.40 -8.94 12.82
C ILE A 88 9.98 -9.99 13.85
N GLY A 89 10.82 -11.02 14.01
CA GLY A 89 10.69 -12.04 15.04
C GLY A 89 11.69 -11.88 16.18
N ALA A 90 11.81 -12.89 17.05
CA ALA A 90 12.71 -12.86 18.20
C ALA A 90 14.18 -12.55 17.83
N ALA A 91 14.67 -13.11 16.71
CA ALA A 91 16.02 -12.86 16.24
C ALA A 91 16.25 -11.39 15.83
N GLN A 92 15.29 -10.78 15.14
CA GLN A 92 15.38 -9.38 14.71
C GLN A 92 15.24 -8.43 15.90
N LEU A 93 14.32 -8.72 16.82
CA LEU A 93 14.15 -7.95 18.05
C LEU A 93 15.44 -7.95 18.88
N ALA A 94 16.10 -9.10 19.02
CA ALA A 94 17.36 -9.22 19.77
C ALA A 94 18.55 -8.48 19.13
N GLN A 95 18.50 -8.17 17.83
CA GLN A 95 19.52 -7.36 17.17
C GLN A 95 19.36 -5.87 17.47
N MET A 96 18.18 -5.42 17.90
CA MET A 96 17.97 -4.02 18.23
C MET A 96 18.78 -3.65 19.49
N PRO A 97 19.27 -2.39 19.61
CA PRO A 97 19.90 -1.93 20.82
C PRO A 97 18.99 -2.07 22.05
N ARG A 98 19.56 -2.46 23.19
CA ARG A 98 18.81 -2.48 24.46
C ARG A 98 18.25 -1.08 24.75
N GLY A 99 16.98 -1.01 25.11
CA GLY A 99 16.24 0.23 25.37
C GLY A 99 15.66 0.90 24.13
N SER A 100 15.86 0.33 22.93
CA SER A 100 15.27 0.84 21.69
C SER A 100 13.75 0.66 21.65
N ILE A 101 13.10 1.31 20.68
CA ILE A 101 11.65 1.33 20.51
C ILE A 101 11.30 0.76 19.12
N LEU A 102 10.30 -0.12 19.06
CA LEU A 102 9.72 -0.61 17.82
C LEU A 102 8.32 0.00 17.59
N LEU A 103 8.07 0.49 16.39
CA LEU A 103 6.78 1.04 15.95
C LEU A 103 6.24 0.24 14.77
N ASN A 104 4.97 -0.16 14.82
CA ASN A 104 4.29 -0.76 13.66
C ASN A 104 2.90 -0.17 13.46
N ALA A 105 2.76 0.64 12.41
CA ALA A 105 1.48 1.12 11.88
C ALA A 105 1.33 0.76 10.39
N SER A 106 1.93 -0.37 9.98
CA SER A 106 1.90 -0.84 8.59
C SER A 106 0.93 -1.98 8.39
N ARG A 107 1.32 -3.21 8.74
CA ARG A 107 0.50 -4.42 8.60
C ARG A 107 0.63 -5.29 9.84
N GLY A 108 -0.49 -5.88 10.27
CA GLY A 108 -0.59 -6.65 11.51
C GLY A 108 0.25 -7.92 11.52
N THR A 109 0.59 -8.47 10.35
CA THR A 109 1.34 -9.72 10.20
C THR A 109 2.85 -9.53 10.13
N VAL A 110 3.39 -8.33 10.30
CA VAL A 110 4.82 -8.04 10.09
C VAL A 110 5.67 -8.39 11.30
N VAL A 111 5.09 -8.29 12.49
CA VAL A 111 5.76 -8.51 13.78
C VAL A 111 5.20 -9.75 14.44
N ASP A 112 6.09 -10.59 14.97
CA ASP A 112 5.71 -11.64 15.91
C ASP A 112 5.37 -11.00 17.27
N ILE A 113 4.08 -10.95 17.60
CA ILE A 113 3.56 -10.26 18.79
C ILE A 113 3.99 -10.95 20.09
N ASP A 114 4.12 -12.28 20.10
CA ASP A 114 4.55 -13.00 21.30
C ASP A 114 6.05 -12.77 21.56
N ALA A 115 6.86 -12.75 20.50
CA ALA A 115 8.27 -12.39 20.61
C ALA A 115 8.47 -10.93 21.07
N LEU A 116 7.62 -10.01 20.59
CA LEU A 116 7.63 -8.62 21.03
C LEU A 116 7.25 -8.50 22.52
N ALA A 117 6.21 -9.21 22.97
CA ALA A 117 5.81 -9.25 24.37
C ALA A 117 6.95 -9.78 25.27
N ALA A 118 7.61 -10.86 24.87
CA ALA A 118 8.77 -11.40 25.59
C ALA A 118 9.95 -10.41 25.63
N SER A 119 10.16 -9.64 24.56
CA SER A 119 11.21 -8.61 24.52
C SER A 119 10.93 -7.46 25.48
N LEU A 120 9.67 -7.03 25.60
CA LEU A 120 9.23 -6.02 26.58
C LEU A 120 9.34 -6.55 28.01
N GLU A 121 8.89 -7.78 28.26
CA GLU A 121 8.97 -8.42 29.59
C GLU A 121 10.41 -8.54 30.09
N SER A 122 11.36 -8.88 29.20
CA SER A 122 12.79 -8.94 29.54
C SER A 122 13.45 -7.57 29.73
N GLY A 123 12.75 -6.47 29.40
CA GLY A 123 13.29 -5.12 29.38
C GLY A 123 14.37 -4.91 28.31
N HIS A 124 14.39 -5.73 27.26
CA HIS A 124 15.29 -5.53 26.14
C HIS A 124 14.86 -4.33 25.32
N LEU A 125 13.57 -4.23 24.95
CA LEU A 125 13.00 -3.01 24.39
C LEU A 125 12.54 -2.05 25.49
N GLY A 126 12.75 -0.76 25.27
CA GLY A 126 12.30 0.30 26.17
C GLY A 126 10.80 0.57 26.09
N GLY A 127 10.18 0.20 24.96
CA GLY A 127 8.75 0.33 24.71
C GLY A 127 8.38 0.02 23.26
N THR A 128 7.10 0.15 22.94
CA THR A 128 6.59 -0.05 21.57
C THR A 128 5.36 0.80 21.30
N ALA A 129 5.03 1.01 20.02
CA ALA A 129 3.71 1.44 19.60
C ALA A 129 3.20 0.58 18.44
N ILE A 130 2.03 -0.04 18.62
CA ILE A 130 1.43 -0.97 17.65
C ILE A 130 0.00 -0.52 17.36
N ASP A 131 -0.26 -0.23 16.09
CA ASP A 131 -1.58 0.16 15.59
C ASP A 131 -2.33 -0.99 14.90
N VAL A 132 -1.59 -2.00 14.42
CA VAL A 132 -2.12 -3.08 13.59
C VAL A 132 -1.73 -4.43 14.18
N PHE A 133 -2.65 -5.40 14.16
CA PHE A 133 -2.49 -6.68 14.85
C PHE A 133 -2.82 -7.87 13.93
N PRO A 134 -2.25 -9.07 14.17
CA PRO A 134 -2.56 -10.26 13.36
C PRO A 134 -4.05 -10.63 13.37
N VAL A 135 -4.72 -10.37 14.50
CA VAL A 135 -6.16 -10.54 14.67
C VAL A 135 -6.70 -9.25 15.27
N GLU A 136 -7.64 -8.62 14.56
CA GLU A 136 -8.28 -7.38 14.97
C GLU A 136 -9.77 -7.64 15.24
N PRO A 137 -10.37 -6.94 16.22
CA PRO A 137 -11.81 -6.93 16.41
C PRO A 137 -12.55 -6.56 15.12
N ARG A 138 -13.66 -7.24 14.80
CA ARG A 138 -14.47 -6.92 13.62
C ARG A 138 -15.33 -5.68 13.80
N SER A 139 -15.53 -5.26 15.04
CA SER A 139 -16.30 -4.10 15.42
C SER A 139 -15.79 -3.52 16.74
N ASN A 140 -16.22 -2.30 17.05
CA ASN A 140 -15.87 -1.63 18.31
C ASN A 140 -16.49 -2.29 19.55
N ASP A 141 -17.45 -3.19 19.37
CA ASP A 141 -18.16 -3.89 20.44
C ASP A 141 -17.45 -5.20 20.86
N GLU A 142 -16.45 -5.63 20.08
CA GLU A 142 -15.66 -6.83 20.37
C GLU A 142 -14.44 -6.50 21.25
N GLU A 143 -14.12 -7.37 22.21
CA GLU A 143 -12.95 -7.18 23.05
C GLU A 143 -11.66 -7.34 22.25
N PHE A 144 -10.78 -6.33 22.33
CA PHE A 144 -9.42 -6.44 21.82
C PHE A 144 -8.55 -7.29 22.75
N VAL A 145 -7.99 -8.38 22.23
CA VAL A 145 -7.11 -9.30 22.99
C VAL A 145 -5.71 -9.28 22.39
N SER A 146 -4.71 -8.99 23.24
CA SER A 146 -3.29 -9.03 22.89
C SER A 146 -2.45 -9.16 24.15
N PRO A 147 -1.34 -9.95 24.14
CA PRO A 147 -0.41 -10.00 25.27
C PRO A 147 0.20 -8.62 25.56
N LEU A 148 0.23 -7.72 24.57
CA LEU A 148 0.78 -6.37 24.74
C LEU A 148 -0.04 -5.49 25.70
N ARG A 149 -1.29 -5.86 26.01
CA ARG A 149 -2.13 -5.16 27.00
C ARG A 149 -1.53 -5.15 28.41
N ALA A 150 -0.59 -6.05 28.70
CA ALA A 150 0.06 -6.15 30.00
C ALA A 150 1.12 -5.06 30.27
N PHE A 151 1.54 -4.29 29.24
CA PHE A 151 2.69 -3.40 29.34
C PHE A 151 2.29 -1.92 29.29
N ASP A 152 2.58 -1.16 30.35
CA ASP A 152 2.32 0.28 30.41
C ASP A 152 3.17 1.11 29.42
N ASN A 153 4.30 0.56 28.97
CA ASN A 153 5.20 1.15 27.96
C ASN A 153 4.89 0.66 26.53
N ALA A 154 3.72 0.06 26.30
CA ALA A 154 3.19 -0.25 24.98
C ALA A 154 2.02 0.68 24.65
N ILE A 155 2.15 1.46 23.58
CA ILE A 155 1.06 2.27 23.03
C ILE A 155 0.29 1.39 22.03
N LEU A 156 -0.97 1.11 22.32
CA LEU A 156 -1.83 0.28 21.46
C LEU A 156 -2.94 1.17 20.90
N THR A 157 -3.04 1.25 19.59
CA THR A 157 -4.08 2.02 18.90
C THR A 157 -4.90 1.11 17.98
N PRO A 158 -6.21 1.34 17.83
CA PRO A 158 -7.11 0.39 17.16
C PRO A 158 -7.16 0.60 15.64
N HIS A 159 -6.02 0.43 14.95
CA HIS A 159 -5.89 0.57 13.50
C HIS A 159 -6.38 1.93 12.97
N ILE A 160 -5.88 3.00 13.57
CA ILE A 160 -6.28 4.39 13.28
C ILE A 160 -5.17 5.23 12.66
N GLY A 161 -4.05 4.64 12.24
CA GLY A 161 -2.95 5.38 11.63
C GLY A 161 -3.34 6.22 10.39
N GLY A 162 -4.37 5.80 9.65
CA GLY A 162 -4.96 6.54 8.53
C GLY A 162 -6.32 7.20 8.82
N SER A 163 -6.82 7.12 10.05
CA SER A 163 -8.20 7.50 10.40
C SER A 163 -8.28 8.98 10.82
N THR A 164 -8.03 9.88 9.87
CA THR A 164 -8.18 11.33 10.05
C THR A 164 -9.18 11.93 9.06
N VAL A 165 -9.73 13.11 9.39
CA VAL A 165 -10.70 13.79 8.52
C VAL A 165 -10.04 14.19 7.19
N GLU A 166 -8.80 14.63 7.23
CA GLU A 166 -8.00 14.97 6.04
C GLU A 166 -7.75 13.74 5.17
N ALA A 167 -7.45 12.58 5.79
CA ALA A 167 -7.29 11.33 5.05
C ALA A 167 -8.61 10.90 4.38
N GLN A 168 -9.75 11.03 5.06
CA GLN A 168 -11.07 10.76 4.47
C GLN A 168 -11.38 11.69 3.29
N ALA A 169 -11.02 12.97 3.38
CA ALA A 169 -11.16 13.91 2.27
C ALA A 169 -10.30 13.49 1.06
N ASN A 170 -9.04 13.13 1.29
CA ASN A 170 -8.13 12.65 0.25
C ASN A 170 -8.63 11.35 -0.40
N ILE A 171 -9.14 10.40 0.39
CA ILE A 171 -9.75 9.16 -0.13
C ILE A 171 -10.96 9.49 -1.01
N GLY A 172 -11.81 10.42 -0.57
CA GLY A 172 -12.97 10.86 -1.34
C GLY A 172 -12.58 11.38 -2.72
N VAL A 173 -11.57 12.25 -2.79
CA VAL A 173 -11.05 12.78 -4.06
C VAL A 173 -10.42 11.67 -4.91
N GLU A 174 -9.51 10.88 -4.35
CA GLU A 174 -8.78 9.85 -5.09
C GLU A 174 -9.73 8.80 -5.69
N VAL A 175 -10.71 8.33 -4.93
CA VAL A 175 -11.67 7.32 -5.42
C VAL A 175 -12.63 7.93 -6.43
N ALA A 176 -13.11 9.16 -6.23
CA ALA A 176 -13.97 9.85 -7.19
C ALA A 176 -13.24 10.08 -8.53
N GLU A 177 -11.97 10.48 -8.49
CA GLU A 177 -11.14 10.62 -9.69
C GLU A 177 -10.96 9.30 -10.42
N LYS A 178 -10.68 8.19 -9.71
CA LYS A 178 -10.58 6.85 -10.33
C LYS A 178 -11.89 6.43 -11.00
N LEU A 179 -13.03 6.66 -10.34
CA LEU A 179 -14.34 6.36 -10.90
C LEU A 179 -14.66 7.23 -12.12
N SER A 180 -14.35 8.53 -12.09
CA SER A 180 -14.52 9.43 -13.25
C SER A 180 -13.62 9.00 -14.40
N ARG A 181 -12.33 8.73 -14.15
CA ARG A 181 -11.40 8.29 -15.20
C ARG A 181 -11.82 6.97 -15.83
N TYR A 182 -12.28 5.99 -15.06
CA TYR A 182 -12.86 4.77 -15.61
C TYR A 182 -14.14 5.05 -16.41
N SER A 183 -15.03 5.90 -15.87
CA SER A 183 -16.27 6.30 -16.52
C SER A 183 -16.04 6.93 -17.88
N ASP A 184 -15.06 7.83 -17.98
CA ASP A 184 -14.91 8.77 -19.09
C ASP A 184 -13.85 8.31 -20.09
N THR A 185 -12.80 7.61 -19.63
CA THR A 185 -11.68 7.16 -20.48
C THR A 185 -11.45 5.65 -20.47
N GLY A 186 -12.15 4.90 -19.61
CA GLY A 186 -11.95 3.46 -19.46
C GLY A 186 -10.67 3.08 -18.73
N ALA A 187 -9.96 4.03 -18.14
CA ALA A 187 -8.73 3.74 -17.41
C ALA A 187 -8.99 2.90 -16.15
N THR A 188 -8.20 1.86 -15.94
CA THR A 188 -8.28 0.92 -14.81
C THR A 188 -6.97 0.83 -14.04
N THR A 189 -6.02 1.75 -14.26
CA THR A 189 -4.78 1.87 -13.48
C THR A 189 -5.11 1.95 -11.98
N SER A 190 -4.34 1.25 -11.15
CA SER A 190 -4.55 1.07 -9.71
C SER A 190 -5.80 0.29 -9.30
N SER A 191 -6.49 -0.37 -10.24
CA SER A 191 -7.55 -1.32 -9.90
C SER A 191 -6.96 -2.52 -9.14
N VAL A 192 -7.65 -2.94 -8.08
CA VAL A 192 -7.20 -4.03 -7.20
C VAL A 192 -7.63 -5.41 -7.68
N ASN A 193 -8.53 -5.49 -8.65
CA ASN A 193 -9.14 -6.74 -9.09
C ASN A 193 -9.38 -6.82 -10.60
N PHE A 194 -8.77 -5.90 -11.37
CA PHE A 194 -9.02 -5.78 -12.81
C PHE A 194 -7.71 -5.51 -13.56
N PRO A 195 -7.54 -5.97 -14.82
CA PRO A 195 -6.37 -5.64 -15.61
C PRO A 195 -6.18 -4.13 -15.71
N GLU A 196 -4.98 -3.65 -15.42
CA GLU A 196 -4.65 -2.22 -15.45
C GLU A 196 -4.37 -1.75 -16.87
N VAL A 197 -5.25 -0.91 -17.40
CA VAL A 197 -5.13 -0.32 -18.74
C VAL A 197 -5.32 1.19 -18.64
N SER A 198 -4.52 1.95 -19.35
CA SER A 198 -4.73 3.39 -19.54
C SER A 198 -4.23 3.76 -20.92
N LEU A 199 -5.15 4.25 -21.77
CA LEU A 199 -4.85 4.68 -23.12
C LEU A 199 -5.01 6.22 -23.20
N PRO A 200 -3.99 6.98 -23.64
CA PRO A 200 -4.13 8.41 -23.90
C PRO A 200 -5.28 8.68 -24.87
N GLU A 201 -5.96 9.82 -24.73
CA GLU A 201 -7.04 10.21 -25.63
C GLU A 201 -6.51 10.58 -27.02
N HIS A 202 -7.28 10.25 -28.07
CA HIS A 202 -6.97 10.60 -29.45
C HIS A 202 -8.12 11.47 -30.02
N GLU A 203 -7.81 12.67 -30.50
CA GLU A 203 -8.80 13.58 -31.08
C GLU A 203 -9.50 12.94 -32.29
N GLY A 204 -10.81 13.16 -32.42
CA GLY A 204 -11.61 12.66 -33.54
C GLY A 204 -11.92 11.15 -33.49
N SER A 205 -11.53 10.47 -32.41
CA SER A 205 -11.85 9.05 -32.19
C SER A 205 -13.00 8.85 -31.21
N HIS A 206 -13.73 7.75 -31.39
CA HIS A 206 -14.58 7.20 -30.34
C HIS A 206 -13.86 6.07 -29.61
N ARG A 207 -14.10 5.97 -28.30
CA ARG A 207 -13.47 4.96 -27.44
C ARG A 207 -14.39 3.81 -27.11
N LEU A 208 -13.95 2.61 -27.47
CA LEU A 208 -14.58 1.33 -27.20
C LEU A 208 -13.86 0.58 -26.09
N LEU A 209 -14.63 0.09 -25.12
CA LEU A 209 -14.17 -0.78 -24.05
C LEU A 209 -14.70 -2.18 -24.28
N HIS A 210 -13.84 -3.19 -24.11
CA HIS A 210 -14.24 -4.59 -24.26
C HIS A 210 -13.64 -5.48 -23.16
N ILE A 211 -14.52 -6.00 -22.31
CA ILE A 211 -14.21 -6.94 -21.23
C ILE A 211 -14.65 -8.33 -21.68
N HIS A 212 -13.76 -9.31 -21.56
CA HIS A 212 -13.99 -10.67 -22.03
C HIS A 212 -13.32 -11.70 -21.13
N HIS A 213 -13.79 -12.96 -21.22
CA HIS A 213 -13.07 -14.10 -20.65
C HIS A 213 -11.73 -14.28 -21.35
N ASN A 214 -10.69 -14.60 -20.59
CA ASN A 214 -9.34 -14.81 -21.14
C ASN A 214 -9.24 -16.15 -21.89
N VAL A 215 -9.82 -16.22 -23.10
CA VAL A 215 -9.83 -17.41 -23.96
C VAL A 215 -9.18 -17.13 -25.33
N PRO A 216 -8.50 -18.12 -25.93
CA PRO A 216 -7.86 -17.95 -27.24
C PRO A 216 -8.85 -17.51 -28.33
N GLY A 217 -8.40 -16.63 -29.22
CA GLY A 217 -9.15 -16.21 -30.41
C GLY A 217 -10.01 -14.96 -30.23
N VAL A 218 -10.27 -14.49 -29.00
CA VAL A 218 -11.09 -13.29 -28.77
C VAL A 218 -10.49 -12.05 -29.44
N MET A 219 -9.19 -11.80 -29.33
CA MET A 219 -8.55 -10.68 -30.03
C MET A 219 -8.62 -10.79 -31.55
N SER A 220 -8.55 -12.01 -32.09
CA SER A 220 -8.73 -12.24 -33.53
C SER A 220 -10.18 -11.95 -33.95
N ALA A 221 -11.17 -12.28 -33.13
CA ALA A 221 -12.57 -11.97 -33.37
C ALA A 221 -12.83 -10.46 -33.31
N ILE A 222 -12.25 -9.76 -32.31
CA ILE A 222 -12.31 -8.30 -32.18
C ILE A 222 -11.75 -7.62 -33.42
N ASN A 223 -10.52 -7.98 -33.84
CA ASN A 223 -9.90 -7.38 -35.02
C ASN A 223 -10.65 -7.71 -36.31
N ARG A 224 -11.29 -8.89 -36.38
CA ARG A 224 -12.13 -9.26 -37.52
C ARG A 224 -13.33 -8.33 -37.67
N VAL A 225 -14.00 -7.99 -36.55
CA VAL A 225 -15.09 -7.01 -36.55
C VAL A 225 -14.61 -5.70 -37.16
N PHE A 226 -13.46 -5.17 -36.78
CA PHE A 226 -12.99 -3.91 -37.37
C PHE A 226 -12.69 -4.05 -38.87
N SER A 227 -12.03 -5.14 -39.29
CA SER A 227 -11.71 -5.36 -40.71
C SER A 227 -12.94 -5.62 -41.61
N GLU A 228 -13.99 -6.30 -41.12
CA GLU A 228 -15.20 -6.61 -41.91
C GLU A 228 -16.04 -5.37 -42.19
N TYR A 229 -15.99 -4.37 -41.30
CA TYR A 229 -16.76 -3.14 -41.41
C TYR A 229 -15.90 -1.93 -41.82
N ASP A 230 -14.67 -2.18 -42.27
CA ASP A 230 -13.71 -1.16 -42.73
C ASP A 230 -13.44 -0.04 -41.68
N ILE A 231 -13.35 -0.45 -40.41
CA ILE A 231 -13.13 0.46 -39.27
C ILE A 231 -11.64 0.51 -38.97
N ASN A 232 -11.05 1.71 -39.06
CA ASN A 232 -9.67 1.93 -38.66
C ASN A 232 -9.52 1.99 -37.13
N VAL A 233 -8.46 1.38 -36.60
CA VAL A 233 -8.12 1.41 -35.16
C VAL A 233 -6.93 2.34 -34.97
N SER A 234 -7.15 3.48 -34.34
CA SER A 234 -6.12 4.50 -34.11
C SER A 234 -5.17 4.10 -32.97
N ALA A 235 -5.71 3.47 -31.93
CA ALA A 235 -4.91 2.94 -30.82
C ALA A 235 -5.64 1.81 -30.10
N GLN A 236 -4.89 0.92 -29.46
CA GLN A 236 -5.45 -0.09 -28.58
C GLN A 236 -4.48 -0.46 -27.47
N PHE A 237 -5.01 -0.83 -26.31
CA PHE A 237 -4.25 -1.39 -25.19
C PHE A 237 -5.05 -2.54 -24.60
N LEU A 238 -4.49 -3.76 -24.68
CA LEU A 238 -4.99 -4.95 -24.01
C LEU A 238 -4.13 -5.28 -22.79
N GLN A 239 -4.77 -5.61 -21.67
CA GLN A 239 -4.14 -6.34 -20.58
C GLN A 239 -5.04 -7.48 -20.09
N THR A 240 -4.42 -8.54 -19.58
CA THR A 240 -5.13 -9.74 -19.11
C THR A 240 -4.68 -10.13 -17.71
N ASN A 241 -5.57 -10.77 -16.96
CA ASN A 241 -5.22 -11.60 -15.81
C ASN A 241 -5.69 -13.06 -16.05
N GLU A 242 -5.67 -13.90 -15.03
CA GLU A 242 -6.06 -15.32 -15.16
C GLU A 242 -7.51 -15.53 -15.63
N ALA A 243 -8.41 -14.60 -15.31
CA ALA A 243 -9.85 -14.76 -15.56
C ALA A 243 -10.35 -13.94 -16.75
N VAL A 244 -9.86 -12.71 -16.91
CA VAL A 244 -10.41 -11.72 -17.85
C VAL A 244 -9.34 -11.02 -18.66
N GLY A 245 -9.70 -10.67 -19.88
CA GLY A 245 -9.01 -9.69 -20.70
C GLY A 245 -9.81 -8.38 -20.74
N TYR A 246 -9.08 -7.27 -20.74
CA TYR A 246 -9.64 -5.94 -20.90
C TYR A 246 -8.87 -5.19 -21.97
N VAL A 247 -9.57 -4.76 -23.01
CA VAL A 247 -9.00 -3.95 -24.08
C VAL A 247 -9.76 -2.64 -24.22
N VAL A 248 -8.99 -1.56 -24.31
CA VAL A 248 -9.45 -0.21 -24.66
C VAL A 248 -9.00 0.07 -26.08
N ILE A 249 -9.90 0.53 -26.93
CA ILE A 249 -9.70 0.66 -28.38
C ILE A 249 -10.26 2.01 -28.82
N ASP A 250 -9.46 2.77 -29.55
CA ASP A 250 -9.90 4.01 -30.20
C ASP A 250 -10.09 3.75 -31.69
N VAL A 251 -11.27 4.12 -32.20
CA VAL A 251 -11.65 3.99 -33.61
C VAL A 251 -12.21 5.31 -34.13
N ASP A 252 -12.29 5.48 -35.45
CA ASP A 252 -12.92 6.67 -36.02
C ASP A 252 -14.41 6.77 -35.60
N ALA A 253 -14.84 7.98 -35.22
CA ALA A 253 -16.11 8.26 -34.54
C ALA A 253 -17.38 7.71 -35.26
N GLU A 254 -17.34 7.73 -36.59
CA GLU A 254 -18.47 7.41 -37.48
C GLU A 254 -18.97 5.97 -37.34
N TYR A 255 -18.20 5.06 -36.75
CA TYR A 255 -18.46 3.61 -36.76
C TYR A 255 -18.77 2.98 -35.39
N SER A 256 -18.85 3.80 -34.34
CA SER A 256 -18.90 3.34 -32.94
C SER A 256 -20.11 2.46 -32.58
N ASP A 257 -21.32 2.79 -33.05
CA ASP A 257 -22.54 2.02 -32.74
C ASP A 257 -22.51 0.61 -33.36
N VAL A 258 -22.04 0.53 -34.61
CA VAL A 258 -21.91 -0.75 -35.34
C VAL A 258 -20.84 -1.61 -34.69
N ALA A 259 -19.68 -1.02 -34.38
CA ALA A 259 -18.60 -1.70 -33.69
C ALA A 259 -19.07 -2.26 -32.34
N LEU A 260 -19.74 -1.44 -31.52
CA LEU A 260 -20.22 -1.84 -30.20
C LEU A 260 -21.16 -3.06 -30.26
N ALA A 261 -22.16 -3.01 -31.14
CA ALA A 261 -23.13 -4.08 -31.28
C ALA A 261 -22.47 -5.42 -31.69
N LYS A 262 -21.45 -5.35 -32.55
CA LYS A 262 -20.71 -6.54 -33.03
C LYS A 262 -19.75 -7.07 -31.98
N LEU A 263 -19.02 -6.19 -31.29
CA LEU A 263 -18.15 -6.55 -30.18
C LEU A 263 -18.93 -7.26 -29.05
N ALA A 264 -20.13 -6.77 -28.73
CA ALA A 264 -21.00 -7.39 -27.73
C ALA A 264 -21.47 -8.81 -28.09
N SER A 265 -21.40 -9.19 -29.37
CA SER A 265 -21.83 -10.51 -29.86
C SER A 265 -20.69 -11.55 -29.96
N ILE A 266 -19.45 -11.14 -29.69
CA ILE A 266 -18.30 -12.04 -29.70
C ILE A 266 -18.46 -13.08 -28.57
N ASP A 267 -18.21 -14.35 -28.89
CA ASP A 267 -18.22 -15.41 -27.88
C ASP A 267 -17.12 -15.17 -26.83
N GLY A 268 -17.48 -15.28 -25.56
CA GLY A 268 -16.61 -14.92 -24.43
C GLY A 268 -16.65 -13.45 -24.01
N THR A 269 -17.43 -12.59 -24.66
CA THR A 269 -17.64 -11.20 -24.21
C THR A 269 -18.42 -11.15 -22.90
N ILE A 270 -17.91 -10.37 -21.94
CA ILE A 270 -18.55 -10.11 -20.64
C ILE A 270 -19.31 -8.78 -20.70
N ARG A 271 -18.67 -7.72 -21.23
CA ARG A 271 -19.27 -6.40 -21.36
C ARG A 271 -18.53 -5.58 -22.43
N SER A 272 -19.28 -4.76 -23.15
CA SER A 272 -18.73 -3.74 -24.05
C SER A 272 -19.39 -2.40 -23.80
N ARG A 273 -18.68 -1.30 -24.04
CA ARG A 273 -19.18 0.07 -23.84
C ARG A 273 -18.51 1.03 -24.83
N VAL A 274 -19.24 2.02 -25.32
CA VAL A 274 -18.69 3.23 -25.98
C VAL A 274 -18.65 4.36 -24.95
N LEU A 275 -17.59 5.17 -24.94
CA LEU A 275 -17.44 6.27 -24.00
C LEU A 275 -17.79 7.63 -24.60
N PHE A 276 -16.99 8.03 -25.57
CA PHE A 276 -17.12 9.25 -26.36
C PHE A 276 -16.83 8.91 -27.80
#